data_AF-A0A831T2A4-F1
#
_entry.id   AF-A0A831T2A4-F1
#
_cell.length_a   1.000
_cell.length_b   1.000
_cell.length_c   1.000
_cell.angle_alpha   90.00
_cell.angle_beta   90.00
_cell.angle_gamma   90.00
#
_symmetry.space_group_name_H-M   'P 1'
#
loop_
_entity.id
_entity.type
_entity.pdbx_description
1 polymer ?
#
loop_
_entity_poly.entity_id
_entity_poly.type
_entity_poly.pdbx_seq_one_letter_code
_entity_poly.pdbx_strand_id
1 'polypeptide(L)'
;MKQQDSHFWPIKELRSWRSSSAERQFVDRVLSSNLLSAEDRLNLAHYHATTFFRLASAGKFYTDLSNCPVPADDSLESWFDIHHNLSGLLIASWASLDALAQEINLICYRLAPDERFYHPVIDERKVCFYMVRLKLLRSRSLNSSPITVLLNRETKDRATARKQYLDLSRLHHAGLSRLPAIGRIVPEPVRAIESDIIRIGDCSVYLSDSRGPSLNTSEEYACGCDLELNSTCEEILKWLGDFLDESYRALSSMIAG
;
A
#
# COMPACT_ATOMS: atom_id res chain seq x y z
N MET A 1 22.80 -10.15 23.03
CA MET A 1 21.69 -9.53 22.29
C MET A 1 20.42 -10.28 22.64
N LYS A 2 19.54 -9.68 23.46
CA LYS A 2 18.23 -10.27 23.76
C LYS A 2 17.32 -10.02 22.55
N GLN A 3 16.76 -11.10 22.00
CA GLN A 3 15.62 -11.01 21.08
C GLN A 3 14.55 -10.19 21.77
N GLN A 4 14.19 -9.06 21.17
CA GLN A 4 12.94 -8.39 21.51
C GLN A 4 11.82 -9.31 21.01
N ASP A 5 11.17 -9.97 21.95
CA ASP A 5 9.89 -10.62 21.72
C ASP A 5 8.94 -9.57 21.14
N SER A 6 8.67 -9.68 19.84
CA SER A 6 7.57 -8.95 19.22
C SER A 6 6.30 -9.46 19.87
N HIS A 7 5.72 -8.66 20.77
CA HIS A 7 4.37 -8.88 21.30
C HIS A 7 3.35 -8.69 20.16
N PHE A 8 3.35 -9.59 19.19
CA PHE A 8 2.18 -9.87 18.37
C PHE A 8 1.30 -10.79 19.21
N TRP A 9 0.22 -10.24 19.74
CA TRP A 9 -0.86 -11.04 20.29
C TRP A 9 -1.26 -12.07 19.22
N PRO A 10 -1.34 -13.37 19.53
CA PRO A 10 -1.71 -14.36 18.53
C PRO A 10 -3.10 -14.00 18.00
N ILE A 11 -3.22 -13.77 16.69
CA ILE A 11 -4.51 -13.47 16.07
C ILE A 11 -5.29 -14.79 16.06
N LYS A 12 -6.31 -14.87 16.92
CA LYS A 12 -7.05 -16.13 17.16
C LYS A 12 -8.27 -16.30 16.27
N GLU A 13 -8.74 -15.23 15.65
CA GLU A 13 -9.95 -15.25 14.85
C GLU A 13 -9.92 -14.20 13.74
N LEU A 14 -10.55 -14.53 12.62
CA LEU A 14 -10.82 -13.58 11.54
C LEU A 14 -11.94 -12.64 12.01
N ARG A 15 -11.70 -11.34 11.92
CA ARG A 15 -12.66 -10.29 12.27
C ARG A 15 -12.49 -9.09 11.37
N SER A 16 -13.50 -8.22 11.34
CA SER A 16 -13.43 -6.93 10.67
C SER A 16 -12.68 -5.92 11.56
N TRP A 17 -11.55 -5.39 11.08
CA TRP A 17 -10.71 -4.45 11.81
C TRP A 17 -11.01 -3.00 11.43
N ARG A 18 -11.22 -2.73 10.15
CA ARG A 18 -11.59 -1.40 9.62
C ARG A 18 -13.05 -1.06 9.82
N SER A 19 -13.91 -2.05 10.07
CA SER A 19 -15.37 -1.91 10.21
C SER A 19 -16.07 -1.35 8.97
N SER A 20 -15.42 -1.41 7.80
CA SER A 20 -16.07 -1.05 6.53
C SER A 20 -17.18 -2.05 6.21
N SER A 21 -18.17 -1.64 5.40
CA SER A 21 -19.25 -2.56 4.99
C SER A 21 -18.71 -3.71 4.13
N ALA A 22 -17.72 -3.44 3.28
CA ALA A 22 -17.08 -4.43 2.41
C ALA A 22 -16.27 -5.46 3.21
N GLU A 23 -15.48 -5.02 4.18
CA GLU A 23 -14.69 -5.90 5.04
C GLU A 23 -15.60 -6.81 5.88
N ARG A 24 -16.67 -6.25 6.48
CA ARG A 24 -17.66 -7.05 7.23
C ARG A 24 -18.29 -8.12 6.36
N GLN A 25 -18.75 -7.76 5.17
CA GLN A 25 -19.32 -8.73 4.22
C GLN A 25 -18.31 -9.82 3.83
N PHE A 26 -17.04 -9.46 3.62
CA PHE A 26 -15.99 -10.43 3.33
C PHE A 26 -15.75 -11.40 4.48
N VAL A 27 -15.61 -10.90 5.71
CA VAL A 27 -15.46 -11.73 6.91
C VAL A 27 -16.66 -12.65 7.09
N ASP A 28 -17.88 -12.11 7.03
CA ASP A 28 -19.11 -12.89 7.16
C ASP A 28 -19.21 -13.98 6.08
N ARG A 29 -18.85 -13.64 4.84
CA ARG A 29 -18.85 -14.59 3.72
C ARG A 29 -17.82 -15.70 3.93
N VAL A 30 -16.60 -15.37 4.35
CA VAL A 30 -15.57 -16.37 4.65
C VAL A 30 -16.05 -17.32 5.76
N LEU A 31 -16.56 -16.77 6.85
CA LEU A 31 -16.98 -17.55 8.03
C LEU A 31 -18.20 -18.44 7.75
N SER A 32 -19.12 -17.99 6.90
CA SER A 32 -20.30 -18.78 6.48
C SER A 32 -20.01 -19.77 5.35
N SER A 33 -18.87 -19.66 4.66
CA SER A 33 -18.48 -20.57 3.59
C SER A 33 -17.68 -21.78 4.10
N ASN A 34 -17.75 -22.90 3.37
CA ASN A 34 -16.88 -24.07 3.59
C ASN A 34 -15.59 -24.03 2.73
N LEU A 35 -15.28 -22.89 2.09
CA LEU A 35 -14.12 -22.77 1.21
C LEU A 35 -12.79 -22.94 1.95
N LEU A 36 -12.71 -22.39 3.16
CA LEU A 36 -11.49 -22.38 3.97
C LEU A 36 -11.59 -23.34 5.14
N SER A 37 -10.56 -24.15 5.34
CA SER A 37 -10.38 -24.98 6.54
C SER A 37 -10.17 -24.11 7.79
N ALA A 38 -10.24 -24.70 8.98
CA ALA A 38 -9.96 -23.98 10.22
C ALA A 38 -8.55 -23.36 10.24
N GLU A 39 -7.55 -24.08 9.71
CA GLU A 39 -6.17 -23.59 9.59
C GLU A 39 -6.07 -22.43 8.59
N ASP A 40 -6.72 -22.54 7.43
CA ASP A 40 -6.74 -21.45 6.45
C ASP A 40 -7.39 -20.18 7.01
N ARG A 41 -8.45 -20.32 7.80
CA ARG A 41 -9.10 -19.17 8.45
C ARG A 41 -8.18 -18.49 9.44
N LEU A 42 -7.34 -19.23 10.16
CA LEU A 42 -6.32 -18.67 11.05
C LEU A 42 -5.23 -17.94 10.25
N ASN A 43 -4.75 -18.53 9.15
CA ASN A 43 -3.77 -17.87 8.27
C ASN A 43 -4.37 -16.60 7.66
N LEU A 44 -5.61 -16.65 7.17
CA LEU A 44 -6.32 -15.49 6.66
C LEU A 44 -6.48 -14.42 7.73
N ALA A 45 -6.79 -14.79 8.98
CA ALA A 45 -6.90 -13.83 10.07
C ALA A 45 -5.57 -13.08 10.31
N HIS A 46 -4.43 -13.78 10.21
CA HIS A 46 -3.11 -13.16 10.32
C HIS A 46 -2.81 -12.23 9.15
N TYR A 47 -3.06 -12.66 7.91
CA TYR A 47 -2.86 -11.80 6.73
C TYR A 47 -3.75 -10.56 6.78
N HIS A 48 -5.03 -10.76 7.11
CA HIS A 48 -6.02 -9.70 7.23
C HIS A 48 -5.67 -8.67 8.31
N ALA A 49 -5.25 -9.14 9.49
CA ALA A 49 -4.74 -8.26 10.54
C ALA A 49 -3.47 -7.52 10.09
N THR A 50 -2.58 -8.19 9.35
CA THR A 50 -1.36 -7.58 8.81
C THR A 50 -1.69 -6.47 7.82
N THR A 51 -2.61 -6.70 6.88
CA THR A 51 -3.12 -5.69 5.94
C THR A 51 -3.62 -4.46 6.68
N PHE A 52 -4.46 -4.66 7.70
CA PHE A 52 -4.96 -3.58 8.56
C PHE A 52 -3.84 -2.83 9.28
N PHE A 53 -2.95 -3.51 9.98
CA PHE A 53 -1.88 -2.87 10.75
C PHE A 53 -0.90 -2.11 9.85
N ARG A 54 -0.62 -2.61 8.65
CA ARG A 54 0.23 -1.91 7.66
C ARG A 54 -0.45 -0.64 7.16
N LEU A 55 -1.74 -0.69 6.81
CA LEU A 55 -2.49 0.50 6.42
C LEU A 55 -2.57 1.53 7.56
N ALA A 56 -2.87 1.09 8.79
CA ALA A 56 -2.92 1.96 9.95
C ALA A 56 -1.55 2.60 10.25
N SER A 57 -0.46 1.83 10.08
CA SER A 57 0.91 2.36 10.21
C SER A 57 1.23 3.41 9.15
N ALA A 58 0.80 3.18 7.90
CA ALA A 58 0.97 4.17 6.83
C ALA A 58 0.22 5.48 7.14
N GLY A 59 -1.01 5.40 7.66
CA GLY A 59 -1.76 6.55 8.13
C GLY A 59 -1.11 7.28 9.31
N LYS A 60 -0.48 6.53 10.24
CA LYS A 60 0.32 7.12 11.31
C LYS A 60 1.53 7.88 10.76
N PHE A 61 2.32 7.26 9.89
CA PHE A 61 3.46 7.93 9.26
C PHE A 61 3.06 9.17 8.47
N TYR A 62 1.90 9.17 7.82
CA TYR A 62 1.35 10.36 7.18
C TYR A 62 0.99 11.47 8.17
N THR A 63 0.38 11.10 9.29
CA THR A 63 0.05 12.05 10.37
C THR A 63 1.32 12.65 10.96
N ASP A 64 2.33 11.81 11.22
CA ASP A 64 3.62 12.24 11.77
C ASP A 64 4.36 13.13 10.74
N LEU A 65 4.37 12.74 9.45
CA LEU A 65 4.92 13.54 8.34
C LEU A 65 4.26 14.91 8.25
N SER A 66 2.94 14.97 8.29
CA SER A 66 2.17 16.23 8.19
C SER A 66 2.46 17.18 9.36
N ASN A 67 2.80 16.63 10.53
CA ASN A 67 3.14 17.39 11.72
C ASN A 67 4.64 17.74 11.83
N CYS A 68 5.50 17.20 10.95
CA CYS A 68 6.91 17.54 10.96
C CYS A 68 7.09 19.05 10.76
N PRO A 69 7.98 19.70 11.54
CA PRO A 69 8.37 21.07 11.27
C PRO A 69 9.14 21.13 9.95
N VAL A 70 8.92 22.18 9.17
CA VAL A 70 9.78 22.51 8.03
C VAL A 70 11.13 23.00 8.59
N PRO A 71 12.25 22.36 8.22
CA PRO A 71 13.58 22.81 8.60
C PRO A 71 13.85 24.27 8.25
N ALA A 72 14.47 25.00 9.19
CA ALA A 72 14.94 26.35 8.96
C ALA A 72 16.27 26.40 8.18
N ASP A 73 17.00 25.28 8.12
CA ASP A 73 18.24 25.11 7.38
C ASP A 73 18.21 23.84 6.51
N ASP A 74 19.07 23.80 5.49
CA ASP A 74 19.17 22.68 4.55
C ASP A 74 20.05 21.53 5.06
N SER A 75 20.21 21.40 6.38
CA SER A 75 21.05 20.34 6.96
C SER A 75 20.38 18.97 6.80
N LEU A 76 21.16 17.94 6.49
CA LEU A 76 20.67 16.55 6.37
C LEU A 76 20.00 16.05 7.65
N GLU A 77 20.49 16.49 8.81
CA GLU A 77 19.91 16.14 10.11
C GLU A 77 18.51 16.76 10.27
N SER A 78 18.31 17.96 9.76
CA SER A 78 17.04 18.68 9.84
C SER A 78 15.95 18.02 8.98
N TRP A 79 16.31 17.36 7.88
CA TRP A 79 15.37 16.65 6.99
C TRP A 79 15.12 15.19 7.36
N PHE A 80 15.81 14.66 8.38
CA PHE A 80 15.77 13.24 8.74
C PHE A 80 14.35 12.75 9.05
N ASP A 81 13.60 13.47 9.89
CA ASP A 81 12.26 13.05 10.32
C ASP A 81 11.26 13.00 9.15
N ILE A 82 11.37 13.95 8.22
CA ILE A 82 10.52 14.01 7.03
C ILE A 82 10.82 12.80 6.13
N HIS A 83 12.10 12.51 5.89
CA HIS A 83 12.50 11.34 5.12
C HIS A 83 12.15 10.01 5.80
N HIS A 84 12.28 9.94 7.12
CA HIS A 84 11.92 8.79 7.91
C HIS A 84 10.42 8.51 7.78
N ASN A 85 9.58 9.52 8.01
CA ASN A 85 8.13 9.38 7.97
C ASN A 85 7.62 9.12 6.55
N LEU A 86 8.17 9.80 5.53
CA LEU A 86 7.86 9.49 4.13
C LEU A 86 8.23 8.04 3.77
N SER A 87 9.42 7.59 4.14
CA SER A 87 9.84 6.21 3.88
C SER A 87 8.97 5.20 4.60
N GLY A 88 8.65 5.46 5.87
CA GLY A 88 7.75 4.65 6.68
C GLY A 88 6.37 4.53 6.05
N LEU A 89 5.81 5.65 5.57
CA LEU A 89 4.54 5.69 4.85
C LEU A 89 4.57 4.81 3.60
N LEU A 90 5.58 4.99 2.74
CA LEU A 90 5.68 4.27 1.46
C LEU A 90 5.88 2.77 1.67
N ILE A 91 6.76 2.39 2.60
CA ILE A 91 7.03 0.98 2.93
C ILE A 91 5.77 0.34 3.54
N ALA A 92 5.11 1.01 4.48
CA ALA A 92 3.89 0.49 5.10
C ALA A 92 2.73 0.38 4.09
N SER A 93 2.59 1.37 3.20
CA SER A 93 1.61 1.37 2.11
C SER A 93 1.84 0.20 1.16
N TRP A 94 3.07 -0.02 0.70
CA TRP A 94 3.41 -1.15 -0.16
C TRP A 94 3.23 -2.50 0.55
N ALA A 95 3.66 -2.59 1.81
CA ALA A 95 3.49 -3.80 2.62
C ALA A 95 2.01 -4.15 2.85
N SER A 96 1.11 -3.15 2.85
CA SER A 96 -0.34 -3.41 2.92
C SER A 96 -0.87 -4.08 1.64
N LEU A 97 -0.33 -3.72 0.46
CA LEU A 97 -0.65 -4.39 -0.81
C LEU A 97 -0.12 -5.82 -0.83
N ASP A 98 1.09 -6.04 -0.33
CA ASP A 98 1.68 -7.39 -0.25
C ASP A 98 0.92 -8.29 0.74
N ALA A 99 0.48 -7.76 1.88
CA ALA A 99 -0.38 -8.48 2.82
C ALA A 99 -1.75 -8.80 2.23
N LEU A 100 -2.39 -7.85 1.52
CA LEU A 100 -3.61 -8.10 0.77
C LEU A 100 -3.41 -9.20 -0.29
N ALA A 101 -2.24 -9.24 -0.94
CA ALA A 101 -1.91 -10.28 -1.90
C ALA A 101 -1.88 -11.67 -1.27
N GLN A 102 -1.49 -11.80 0.00
CA GLN A 102 -1.57 -13.06 0.74
C GLN A 102 -3.02 -13.50 0.98
N GLU A 103 -3.90 -12.55 1.33
CA GLU A 103 -5.34 -12.82 1.43
C GLU A 103 -5.91 -13.30 0.08
N ILE A 104 -5.63 -12.58 -1.00
CA ILE A 104 -6.07 -12.91 -2.36
C ILE A 104 -5.52 -14.29 -2.77
N ASN A 105 -4.23 -14.55 -2.56
CA ASN A 105 -3.58 -15.80 -2.94
C ASN A 105 -4.20 -16.99 -2.22
N LEU A 106 -4.48 -16.87 -0.91
CA LEU A 106 -5.10 -17.94 -0.15
C LEU A 106 -6.51 -18.29 -0.68
N ILE A 107 -7.35 -17.28 -0.93
CA ILE A 107 -8.68 -17.47 -1.50
C ILE A 107 -8.59 -18.13 -2.89
N CYS A 108 -7.72 -17.61 -3.76
CA CYS A 108 -7.55 -18.14 -5.11
C CYS A 108 -6.96 -19.55 -5.13
N TYR A 109 -6.01 -19.85 -4.23
CA TYR A 109 -5.44 -21.19 -4.06
C TYR A 109 -6.52 -22.23 -3.70
N ARG A 110 -7.53 -21.82 -2.91
CA ARG A 110 -8.64 -22.72 -2.53
C ARG A 110 -9.73 -22.79 -3.58
N LEU A 111 -10.03 -21.71 -4.30
CA LEU A 111 -11.00 -21.70 -5.40
C LEU A 111 -10.50 -22.47 -6.64
N ALA A 112 -9.20 -22.46 -6.89
CA ALA A 112 -8.59 -23.02 -8.09
C ALA A 112 -7.31 -23.84 -7.74
N PRO A 113 -7.46 -25.01 -7.09
CA PRO A 113 -6.32 -25.79 -6.58
C PRO A 113 -5.35 -26.26 -7.68
N ASP A 114 -5.86 -26.48 -8.89
CA ASP A 114 -5.05 -26.94 -10.03
C ASP A 114 -4.20 -25.82 -10.67
N GLU A 115 -4.39 -24.57 -10.25
CA GLU A 115 -3.84 -23.40 -10.94
C GLU A 115 -2.50 -22.89 -10.42
N ARG A 116 -1.79 -23.74 -9.67
CA ARG A 116 -0.43 -23.47 -9.16
C ARG A 116 -0.29 -22.09 -8.51
N PHE A 117 -1.31 -21.63 -7.77
CA PHE A 117 -1.12 -20.51 -6.84
C PHE A 117 -0.07 -20.86 -5.78
N TYR A 118 0.52 -19.85 -5.15
CA TYR A 118 1.56 -20.11 -4.15
C TYR A 118 0.94 -20.83 -2.96
N HIS A 119 1.62 -21.86 -2.46
CA HIS A 119 1.14 -22.52 -1.27
C HIS A 119 1.19 -21.52 -0.10
N PRO A 120 0.06 -21.25 0.60
CA PRO A 120 -0.04 -20.16 1.56
C PRO A 120 1.00 -20.26 2.71
N VAL A 121 1.31 -21.48 3.16
CA VAL A 121 2.29 -21.72 4.23
C VAL A 121 3.74 -21.87 3.72
N ILE A 122 3.98 -22.67 2.67
CA ILE A 122 5.34 -23.00 2.21
C ILE A 122 5.99 -21.85 1.46
N ASP A 123 5.20 -21.11 0.67
CA ASP A 123 5.69 -20.06 -0.23
C ASP A 123 5.34 -18.65 0.23
N GLU A 124 4.92 -18.46 1.49
CA GLU A 124 4.43 -17.18 2.03
C GLU A 124 5.34 -15.99 1.68
N ARG A 125 6.66 -16.17 1.82
CA ARG A 125 7.67 -15.13 1.53
C ARG A 125 7.79 -14.75 0.06
N LYS A 126 7.26 -15.58 -0.84
CA LYS A 126 7.23 -15.33 -2.29
C LYS A 126 5.95 -14.63 -2.72
N VAL A 127 4.96 -14.53 -1.83
CA VAL A 127 3.68 -13.91 -2.11
C VAL A 127 3.82 -12.39 -1.96
N CYS A 128 3.87 -11.70 -3.09
CA CYS A 128 3.79 -10.24 -3.16
C CYS A 128 2.71 -9.85 -4.19
N PHE A 129 2.25 -8.60 -4.11
CA PHE A 129 1.15 -8.08 -4.91
C PHE A 129 1.36 -8.28 -6.41
N TYR A 130 2.56 -7.98 -6.90
CA TYR A 130 2.92 -8.16 -8.31
C TYR A 130 2.86 -9.63 -8.75
N MET A 131 3.35 -10.55 -7.93
CA MET A 131 3.38 -11.98 -8.27
C MET A 131 1.98 -12.60 -8.31
N VAL A 132 1.13 -12.24 -7.35
CA VAL A 132 -0.26 -12.72 -7.30
C VAL A 132 -1.06 -12.18 -8.49
N ARG A 133 -0.91 -10.89 -8.80
CA ARG A 133 -1.52 -10.30 -9.99
C ARG A 133 -1.10 -11.04 -11.27
N LEU A 134 0.20 -11.29 -11.48
CA LEU A 134 0.67 -12.01 -12.66
C LEU A 134 0.10 -13.43 -12.75
N LYS A 135 -0.05 -14.13 -11.62
CA LYS A 135 -0.68 -15.46 -11.59
C LYS A 135 -2.16 -15.39 -11.96
N LEU A 136 -2.90 -14.44 -11.40
CA LEU A 136 -4.31 -14.22 -11.72
C LEU A 136 -4.53 -13.96 -13.22
N LEU A 137 -3.63 -13.20 -13.85
CA LEU A 137 -3.71 -12.94 -15.30
C LEU A 137 -3.42 -14.15 -16.16
N ARG A 138 -2.58 -15.07 -15.68
CA ARG A 138 -2.21 -16.30 -16.38
C ARG A 138 -3.12 -17.47 -16.02
N SER A 139 -3.99 -17.28 -15.05
CA SER A 139 -4.95 -18.26 -14.58
C SER A 139 -5.95 -18.61 -15.69
N ARG A 140 -6.31 -19.88 -15.85
CA ARG A 140 -7.30 -20.29 -16.85
C ARG A 140 -8.72 -20.00 -16.38
N SER A 141 -9.00 -20.27 -15.12
CA SER A 141 -10.32 -20.11 -14.49
C SER A 141 -10.54 -18.73 -13.88
N LEU A 142 -9.48 -18.06 -13.40
CA LEU A 142 -9.62 -16.80 -12.67
C LEU A 142 -9.20 -15.55 -13.46
N ASN A 143 -8.75 -15.66 -14.72
CA ASN A 143 -8.32 -14.48 -15.51
C ASN A 143 -9.41 -13.43 -15.72
N SER A 144 -10.67 -13.85 -15.64
CA SER A 144 -11.85 -12.98 -15.82
C SER A 144 -12.63 -12.82 -14.51
N SER A 145 -12.08 -13.31 -13.39
CA SER A 145 -12.71 -13.17 -12.08
C SER A 145 -12.79 -11.70 -11.66
N PRO A 146 -13.76 -11.32 -10.79
CA PRO A 146 -13.90 -9.95 -10.30
C PRO A 146 -12.61 -9.36 -9.74
N ILE A 147 -11.82 -10.13 -9.00
CA ILE A 147 -10.55 -9.65 -8.46
C ILE A 147 -9.53 -9.37 -9.57
N THR A 148 -9.42 -10.24 -10.59
CA THR A 148 -8.50 -10.02 -11.71
C THR A 148 -8.88 -8.79 -12.53
N VAL A 149 -10.19 -8.58 -12.77
CA VAL A 149 -10.69 -7.39 -13.45
C VAL A 149 -10.34 -6.13 -12.67
N LEU A 150 -10.56 -6.13 -11.34
CA LEU A 150 -10.18 -5.02 -10.46
C LEU A 150 -8.67 -4.74 -10.51
N LEU A 151 -7.83 -5.76 -10.29
CA LEU A 151 -6.37 -5.60 -10.29
C LEU A 151 -5.88 -5.05 -11.64
N ASN A 152 -6.47 -5.50 -12.75
CA ASN A 152 -6.15 -4.95 -14.06
C ASN A 152 -6.55 -3.49 -14.21
N ARG A 153 -7.80 -3.15 -13.91
CA ARG A 153 -8.30 -1.78 -14.01
C ARG A 153 -7.43 -0.81 -13.23
N GLU A 154 -6.98 -1.23 -12.05
CA GLU A 154 -6.27 -0.35 -11.13
C GLU A 154 -4.75 -0.31 -11.39
N THR A 155 -4.14 -1.36 -11.95
CA THR A 155 -2.67 -1.54 -11.92
C THR A 155 -2.03 -2.06 -13.22
N LYS A 156 -2.80 -2.29 -14.31
CA LYS A 156 -2.33 -3.12 -15.44
C LYS A 156 -1.07 -2.60 -16.13
N ASP A 157 -1.11 -1.36 -16.58
CA ASP A 157 -0.03 -0.71 -17.32
C ASP A 157 0.03 0.78 -16.97
N ARG A 158 1.15 1.44 -17.31
CA ARG A 158 1.37 2.86 -16.97
C ARG A 158 0.35 3.80 -17.61
N ALA A 159 -0.25 3.41 -18.73
CA ALA A 159 -1.19 4.26 -19.46
C ALA A 159 -2.60 4.24 -18.84
N THR A 160 -2.97 3.15 -18.16
CA THR A 160 -4.34 2.91 -17.69
C THR A 160 -4.47 2.72 -16.18
N ALA A 161 -3.36 2.45 -15.48
CA ALA A 161 -3.36 2.32 -14.02
C ALA A 161 -3.75 3.64 -13.33
N ARG A 162 -4.29 3.53 -12.11
CA ARG A 162 -4.57 4.71 -11.31
C ARG A 162 -3.29 5.47 -11.01
N LYS A 163 -3.37 6.79 -11.08
CA LYS A 163 -2.28 7.71 -10.73
C LYS A 163 -1.69 7.37 -9.35
N GLN A 164 -2.53 7.12 -8.36
CA GLN A 164 -2.11 6.83 -6.99
C GLN A 164 -1.26 5.56 -6.88
N TYR A 165 -1.62 4.50 -7.61
CA TYR A 165 -0.80 3.28 -7.69
C TYR A 165 0.54 3.56 -8.37
N LEU A 166 0.54 4.34 -9.45
CA LEU A 166 1.76 4.71 -10.18
C LEU A 166 2.70 5.57 -9.31
N ASP A 167 2.15 6.53 -8.58
CA ASP A 167 2.88 7.39 -7.65
C ASP A 167 3.47 6.57 -6.50
N LEU A 168 2.67 5.72 -5.86
CA LEU A 168 3.15 4.81 -4.81
C LEU A 168 4.26 3.90 -5.35
N SER A 169 4.06 3.27 -6.50
CA SER A 169 5.06 2.41 -7.13
C SER A 169 6.34 3.18 -7.43
N ARG A 170 6.23 4.38 -8.02
CA ARG A 170 7.40 5.23 -8.34
C ARG A 170 8.15 5.62 -7.08
N LEU A 171 7.45 6.16 -6.08
CA LEU A 171 8.04 6.67 -4.85
C LEU A 171 8.65 5.55 -3.99
N HIS A 172 7.98 4.40 -3.90
CA HIS A 172 8.52 3.24 -3.19
C HIS A 172 9.81 2.73 -3.86
N HIS A 173 9.83 2.57 -5.19
CA HIS A 173 11.04 2.13 -5.89
C HIS A 173 12.17 3.16 -5.85
N ALA A 174 11.82 4.46 -5.92
CA ALA A 174 12.77 5.54 -5.72
C ALA A 174 13.38 5.46 -4.32
N GLY A 175 12.56 5.38 -3.27
CA GLY A 175 12.98 5.29 -1.87
C GLY A 175 13.88 4.08 -1.56
N LEU A 176 13.74 2.97 -2.28
CA LEU A 176 14.65 1.82 -2.19
C LEU A 176 16.06 2.10 -2.73
N SER A 177 16.20 3.05 -3.66
CA SER A 177 17.46 3.37 -4.33
C SER A 177 18.10 4.65 -3.80
N ARG A 178 17.29 5.68 -3.54
CA ARG A 178 17.66 6.99 -2.99
C ARG A 178 16.39 7.75 -2.61
N LEU A 179 16.37 8.36 -1.43
CA LEU A 179 15.26 9.22 -1.02
C LEU A 179 15.05 10.36 -2.04
N PRO A 180 13.80 10.67 -2.44
CA PRO A 180 13.51 11.81 -3.30
C PRO A 180 14.06 13.09 -2.66
N ALA A 181 14.67 13.96 -3.45
CA ALA A 181 15.16 15.23 -2.92
C ALA A 181 13.96 16.14 -2.68
N ILE A 182 13.86 16.71 -1.48
CA ILE A 182 12.85 17.72 -1.19
C ILE A 182 13.24 18.96 -1.97
N GLY A 183 12.38 19.34 -2.91
CA GLY A 183 12.59 20.44 -3.83
C GLY A 183 12.02 21.72 -3.24
N ARG A 184 10.96 22.23 -3.86
CA ARG A 184 10.36 23.52 -3.51
C ARG A 184 9.36 23.37 -2.36
N ILE A 185 9.36 24.32 -1.43
CA ILE A 185 8.35 24.45 -0.36
C ILE A 185 7.59 25.74 -0.60
N VAL A 186 6.26 25.67 -0.61
CA VAL A 186 5.38 26.84 -0.76
C VAL A 186 4.45 26.87 0.45
N PRO A 187 4.61 27.85 1.36
CA PRO A 187 3.68 28.04 2.47
C PRO A 187 2.27 28.29 1.94
N GLU A 188 1.25 27.64 2.50
CA GLU A 188 -0.12 27.99 2.17
C GLU A 188 -0.51 29.33 2.86
N PRO A 189 -0.99 30.34 2.10
CA PRO A 189 -1.15 31.71 2.60
C PRO A 189 -2.18 31.87 3.74
N VAL A 190 -3.00 30.85 4.00
CA VAL A 190 -4.09 30.92 4.98
C VAL A 190 -3.73 30.27 6.33
N ARG A 191 -2.72 29.38 6.37
CA ARG A 191 -2.41 28.56 7.57
C ARG A 191 -1.16 28.98 8.33
N ALA A 192 -0.27 29.75 7.71
CA ALA A 192 1.01 30.16 8.30
C ALA A 192 0.92 31.31 9.33
N ILE A 193 -0.27 31.79 9.69
CA ILE A 193 -0.45 33.09 10.38
C ILE A 193 -0.30 32.97 11.92
N GLU A 194 -0.33 31.77 12.51
CA GLU A 194 -0.44 31.61 13.97
C GLU A 194 0.71 30.84 14.67
N SER A 195 1.76 30.40 13.96
CA SER A 195 2.85 29.60 14.52
C SER A 195 4.22 30.07 14.03
N ASP A 196 5.19 30.25 14.94
CA ASP A 196 6.60 30.51 14.61
C ASP A 196 7.25 29.33 13.85
N ILE A 197 6.62 28.15 13.86
CA ILE A 197 7.07 26.93 13.20
C ILE A 197 6.07 26.54 12.11
N ILE A 198 6.51 26.58 10.85
CA ILE A 198 5.75 26.10 9.71
C ILE A 198 5.81 24.56 9.69
N ARG A 199 4.67 23.88 9.55
CA ARG A 199 4.62 22.41 9.42
C ARG A 199 4.46 21.98 7.98
N ILE A 200 4.85 20.75 7.69
CA ILE A 200 4.72 20.15 6.35
C ILE A 200 3.27 20.17 5.88
N GLY A 201 2.30 19.81 6.72
CA GLY A 201 0.87 19.81 6.38
C GLY A 201 0.26 21.20 6.11
N ASP A 202 0.99 22.27 6.38
CA ASP A 202 0.61 23.67 6.12
C ASP A 202 1.33 24.25 4.89
N CYS A 203 2.02 23.40 4.13
CA CYS A 203 2.80 23.76 2.95
C CYS A 203 2.51 22.82 1.78
N SER A 204 2.67 23.33 0.57
CA SER A 204 2.91 22.49 -0.59
C SER A 204 4.40 22.14 -0.65
N VAL A 205 4.73 20.87 -0.42
CA VAL A 205 6.12 20.38 -0.45
C VAL A 205 6.31 19.56 -1.70
N TYR A 206 7.18 20.01 -2.59
CA TYR A 206 7.39 19.34 -3.88
C TYR A 206 8.60 18.43 -3.84
N LEU A 207 8.42 17.17 -4.22
CA LEU A 207 9.52 16.23 -4.40
C LEU A 207 10.12 16.42 -5.79
N SER A 208 11.44 16.65 -5.83
CA SER A 208 12.23 16.65 -7.06
C SER A 208 12.85 15.28 -7.27
N ASP A 209 12.77 14.77 -8.50
CA ASP A 209 13.53 13.58 -8.88
C ASP A 209 15.01 13.98 -8.89
N SER A 210 15.79 13.49 -7.93
CA SER A 210 17.21 13.85 -7.74
C SER A 210 18.12 13.42 -8.90
N ARG A 211 17.55 12.87 -9.98
CA ARG A 211 18.17 12.82 -11.29
C ARG A 211 18.19 14.25 -11.86
N GLY A 212 19.28 14.97 -11.61
CA GLY A 212 19.74 15.94 -12.62
C GLY A 212 19.73 15.27 -13.99
N PRO A 213 19.57 16.01 -15.11
CA PRO A 213 19.32 15.44 -16.44
C PRO A 213 20.37 14.38 -16.76
N SER A 214 20.02 13.10 -16.54
CA SER A 214 20.95 12.01 -16.77
C SER A 214 20.89 11.71 -18.26
N LEU A 215 21.96 12.11 -18.94
CA LEU A 215 22.35 11.66 -20.27
C LEU A 215 21.95 10.18 -20.46
N ASN A 216 21.11 9.91 -21.47
CA ASN A 216 20.82 8.59 -22.04
C ASN A 216 19.76 7.69 -21.36
N THR A 217 18.73 8.25 -20.72
CA THR A 217 17.44 7.54 -20.67
C THR A 217 16.47 8.23 -21.61
N SER A 218 15.93 7.46 -22.55
CA SER A 218 14.89 7.82 -23.51
C SER A 218 13.84 8.77 -22.92
N GLU A 219 13.29 9.62 -23.79
CA GLU A 219 12.34 10.72 -23.57
C GLU A 219 11.07 10.40 -22.75
N GLU A 220 10.95 9.23 -22.12
CA GLU A 220 9.80 8.78 -21.31
C GLU A 220 9.93 9.02 -19.80
N TYR A 221 11.10 9.48 -19.31
CA TYR A 221 11.27 9.94 -17.92
C TYR A 221 11.45 11.46 -17.81
N ALA A 222 11.34 12.18 -18.93
CA ALA A 222 11.42 13.63 -19.01
C ALA A 222 10.08 14.28 -18.63
N CYS A 223 9.67 14.13 -17.36
CA CYS A 223 8.79 15.13 -16.76
C CYS A 223 9.18 15.30 -15.30
N GLY A 224 9.88 16.40 -15.04
CA GLY A 224 10.03 16.99 -13.71
C GLY A 224 8.67 17.49 -13.22
N CYS A 225 7.76 16.57 -12.96
CA CYS A 225 6.54 16.87 -12.24
C CYS A 225 6.94 16.94 -10.77
N ASP A 226 7.07 18.16 -10.26
CA ASP A 226 7.04 18.47 -8.85
C ASP A 226 5.83 17.73 -8.22
N LEU A 227 6.07 16.62 -7.52
CA LEU A 227 5.01 15.87 -6.82
C LEU A 227 4.76 16.57 -5.50
N GLU A 228 3.57 17.14 -5.33
CA GLU A 228 3.18 17.72 -4.04
C GLU A 228 2.95 16.58 -3.04
N LEU A 229 3.81 16.53 -2.03
CA LEU A 229 4.00 15.44 -1.09
C LEU A 229 2.73 15.12 -0.31
N ASN A 230 2.05 16.13 0.22
CA ASN A 230 0.93 15.91 1.14
C ASN A 230 -0.29 15.37 0.41
N SER A 231 -0.72 16.03 -0.66
CA SER A 231 -1.83 15.59 -1.51
C SER A 231 -1.54 14.24 -2.13
N THR A 232 -0.31 14.00 -2.60
CA THR A 232 0.07 12.70 -3.17
C THR A 232 -0.04 11.59 -2.12
N CYS A 233 0.48 11.80 -0.91
CA CYS A 233 0.40 10.82 0.17
C CYS A 233 -1.04 10.59 0.64
N GLU A 234 -1.83 11.65 0.77
CA GLU A 234 -3.25 11.57 1.13
C GLU A 234 -4.05 10.79 0.09
N GLU A 235 -3.88 11.12 -1.19
CA GLU A 235 -4.53 10.42 -2.30
C GLU A 235 -4.14 8.93 -2.34
N ILE A 236 -2.87 8.60 -2.10
CA ILE A 236 -2.41 7.20 -2.00
C ILE A 236 -3.14 6.48 -0.87
N LEU A 237 -3.19 7.05 0.34
CA LEU A 237 -3.85 6.42 1.48
C LEU A 237 -5.35 6.24 1.27
N LYS A 238 -6.00 7.26 0.71
CA LYS A 238 -7.42 7.20 0.35
C LYS A 238 -7.67 6.09 -0.67
N TRP A 239 -6.90 6.07 -1.75
CA TRP A 239 -6.99 5.04 -2.78
C TRP A 239 -6.76 3.65 -2.20
N LEU A 240 -5.76 3.44 -1.33
CA LEU A 240 -5.52 2.15 -0.68
C LEU A 240 -6.74 1.69 0.14
N GLY A 241 -7.34 2.60 0.90
CA GLY A 241 -8.55 2.32 1.67
C GLY A 241 -9.73 1.87 0.79
N ASP A 242 -9.97 2.59 -0.31
CA ASP A 242 -11.03 2.28 -1.28
C ASP A 242 -10.74 0.98 -2.04
N PHE A 243 -9.48 0.79 -2.46
CA PHE A 243 -9.02 -0.39 -3.20
C PHE A 243 -9.13 -1.67 -2.37
N LEU A 244 -8.84 -1.60 -1.07
CA LEU A 244 -9.08 -2.71 -0.14
C LEU A 244 -10.56 -3.06 -0.05
N ASP A 245 -11.45 -2.06 0.06
CA ASP A 245 -12.90 -2.30 0.09
C ASP A 245 -13.40 -2.91 -1.22
N GLU A 246 -12.92 -2.44 -2.37
CA GLU A 246 -13.24 -3.05 -3.67
C GLU A 246 -12.70 -4.48 -3.79
N SER A 247 -11.50 -4.74 -3.27
CA SER A 247 -10.90 -6.08 -3.24
C SER A 247 -11.74 -7.03 -2.38
N TYR A 248 -12.20 -6.58 -1.21
CA TYR A 248 -13.09 -7.37 -0.35
C TYR A 248 -14.44 -7.64 -1.00
N ARG A 249 -15.04 -6.68 -1.71
CA ARG A 249 -16.26 -6.93 -2.50
C ARG A 249 -16.02 -7.96 -3.60
N ALA A 250 -14.92 -7.84 -4.34
CA ALA A 250 -14.55 -8.77 -5.40
C ALA A 250 -14.36 -10.19 -4.85
N LEU A 251 -13.58 -10.36 -3.79
CA LEU A 251 -13.37 -11.66 -3.13
C LEU A 251 -14.68 -12.23 -2.58
N SER A 252 -15.52 -11.41 -1.94
CA SER A 252 -16.83 -11.84 -1.42
C SER A 252 -17.75 -12.38 -2.50
N SER A 253 -17.71 -11.79 -3.71
CA SER A 253 -18.48 -12.27 -4.86
C SER A 253 -17.93 -13.58 -5.42
N MET A 254 -16.63 -13.82 -5.31
CA MET A 254 -15.99 -15.06 -5.76
C MET A 254 -16.23 -16.24 -4.81
N ILE A 255 -16.33 -15.99 -3.50
CA ILE A 255 -16.64 -17.04 -2.51
C ILE A 255 -18.13 -17.46 -2.58
N ALA A 256 -18.98 -16.62 -3.18
CA ALA A 256 -20.42 -16.81 -3.27
C ALA A 256 -20.89 -17.69 -4.41
N GLY A 257 -20.12 -17.72 -5.51
CA GLY A 257 -20.43 -18.43 -6.75
C GLY A 257 -19.81 -19.81 -6.75
#